data_AF-A0A418YXX2-F1
#
_entry.id   AF-A0A418YXX2-F1
#
_cell.length_a   1.000
_cell.length_b   1.000
_cell.length_c   1.000
_cell.angle_alpha   90.00
_cell.angle_beta   90.00
_cell.angle_gamma   90.00
#
_symmetry.space_group_name_H-M   'P 1'
#
loop_
_entity.id
_entity.type
_entity.pdbx_description
1 polymer ?
#
loop_
_entity_poly.entity_id
_entity_poly.type
_entity_poly.pdbx_seq_one_letter_code
_entity_poly.pdbx_strand_id
1 'polypeptide(L)' 'MAGSRALNRRVKRMEESGKPKPSLIAIWYGSFDEWVEQDVLPGVESGALEPDDIVDVVAVLRGCEALYAR' A
#
# COMPACT_ATOMS: atom_id res chain seq x y z
N MET A 1 -5.81 -35.70 14.49
CA MET A 1 -5.50 -34.81 13.34
C MET A 1 -6.12 -33.39 13.40
N ALA A 2 -6.88 -33.02 14.44
CA ALA A 2 -7.45 -31.65 14.57
C ALA A 2 -6.50 -30.66 15.30
N GLY A 3 -5.72 -31.14 16.28
CA GLY A 3 -4.79 -30.30 17.06
C GLY A 3 -3.65 -29.69 16.22
N SER A 4 -3.11 -30.43 15.25
CA SER A 4 -2.04 -29.94 14.36
C SER A 4 -2.51 -28.80 13.43
N ARG A 5 -3.78 -28.83 13.01
CA ARG A 5 -4.37 -27.77 12.17
C ARG A 5 -4.58 -26.48 12.97
N ALA A 6 -5.01 -26.59 14.23
CA ALA A 6 -5.15 -25.45 15.12
C ALA A 6 -3.80 -24.80 15.43
N LEU A 7 -2.75 -25.62 15.60
CA LEU A 7 -1.38 -25.14 15.79
C LEU A 7 -0.86 -24.39 14.55
N ASN A 8 -1.01 -24.98 13.35
CA ASN A 8 -0.59 -24.36 12.09
C ASN A 8 -1.29 -23.01 11.84
N ARG A 9 -2.59 -22.87 12.17
CA ARG A 9 -3.30 -21.58 12.05
C ARG A 9 -2.80 -20.51 13.02
N ARG A 10 -2.28 -20.91 14.19
CA ARG A 10 -1.72 -19.97 15.18
C ARG A 10 -0.33 -19.51 14.74
N VAL A 11 0.50 -20.43 14.26
CA VAL A 11 1.82 -20.12 13.69
C VAL A 11 1.69 -19.20 12.49
N LYS A 12 0.81 -19.50 11.53
CA LYS A 12 0.55 -18.64 10.36
C LYS A 12 0.12 -17.23 10.76
N ARG A 13 -0.77 -17.09 11.76
CA ARG A 13 -1.18 -15.77 12.27
C ARG A 13 -0.04 -15.03 12.95
N MET A 14 0.85 -15.73 13.68
CA MET A 14 2.03 -15.13 14.31
C MET A 14 3.07 -14.68 13.27
N GLU A 15 3.27 -15.46 12.20
CA GLU A 15 4.12 -15.09 11.06
C GLU A 15 3.56 -13.91 10.26
N GLU A 16 2.24 -13.77 10.17
CA GLU A 16 1.57 -12.69 9.46
C GLU A 16 1.45 -11.40 10.30
N SER A 17 1.38 -11.51 11.63
CA SER A 17 1.20 -10.36 12.53
C SER A 17 2.44 -9.46 12.67
N GLY A 18 3.61 -9.91 12.23
CA GLY A 18 4.85 -9.13 12.23
C GLY A 18 5.35 -8.75 10.84
N LYS A 19 4.59 -9.04 9.78
CA LYS A 19 4.95 -8.64 8.42
C LYS A 19 4.33 -7.29 8.13
N PRO A 20 5.13 -6.28 7.70
CA PRO A 20 4.56 -5.02 7.23
C PRO A 20 3.56 -5.35 6.14
N LYS A 21 2.30 -4.93 6.34
CA LYS A 21 1.26 -5.17 5.35
C LYS A 21 1.55 -4.24 4.18
N PRO A 22 1.65 -4.75 2.94
CA PRO A 22 1.83 -3.87 1.80
C PRO A 22 0.65 -2.89 1.73
N SER A 23 0.95 -1.62 1.46
CA SER A 23 -0.07 -0.60 1.23
C SER A 23 -0.95 -1.02 0.05
N LEU A 24 -2.22 -0.61 0.02
CA LEU A 24 -3.10 -0.93 -1.12
C LEU A 24 -2.52 -0.44 -2.45
N ILE A 25 -1.79 0.68 -2.41
CA ILE A 25 -1.09 1.23 -3.57
C ILE A 25 0.04 0.30 -4.02
N ALA A 26 0.88 -0.19 -3.10
CA ALA A 26 1.90 -1.19 -3.44
C ALA A 26 1.30 -2.50 -3.97
N ILE A 27 0.11 -2.90 -3.51
CA ILE A 27 -0.58 -4.09 -4.03
C ILE A 27 -1.07 -3.87 -5.46
N TRP A 28 -1.65 -2.71 -5.75
CA TRP A 28 -2.30 -2.45 -7.04
C TRP A 28 -1.32 -1.97 -8.13
N TYR A 29 -0.28 -1.23 -7.74
CA TYR A 29 0.64 -0.57 -8.66
C TYR A 29 2.09 -1.04 -8.50
N GLY A 30 2.34 -2.08 -7.69
CA GLY A 30 3.69 -2.60 -7.42
C GLY A 30 4.48 -1.76 -6.43
N SER A 31 4.46 -0.43 -6.58
CA SER A 31 4.99 0.51 -5.60
C SER A 31 4.27 1.85 -5.65
N PHE A 32 4.38 2.61 -4.55
CA PHE A 32 3.84 3.96 -4.49
C PHE A 32 4.51 4.90 -5.48
N ASP A 33 5.83 4.81 -5.60
CA ASP A 33 6.62 5.69 -6.46
C ASP A 33 6.31 5.40 -7.95
N GLU A 34 6.13 4.12 -8.31
CA GLU A 34 5.76 3.71 -9.67
C GLU A 34 4.35 4.17 -10.06
N TRP A 35 3.39 4.16 -9.12
CA TRP A 35 2.07 4.77 -9.33
C TRP A 35 2.16 6.28 -9.59
N VAL A 36 2.99 6.99 -8.83
CA VAL A 36 3.16 8.44 -9.01
C VAL A 36 3.75 8.73 -10.39
N GLU A 37 4.76 7.98 -10.82
CA GLU A 37 5.41 8.19 -12.11
C GLU A 37 4.54 7.78 -13.31
N GLN A 38 3.76 6.70 -13.20
CA GLN A 38 3.02 6.14 -14.34
C GLN A 38 1.59 6.69 -14.49
N ASP A 39 0.94 7.08 -13.39
CA ASP A 39 -0.46 7.52 -13.42
C ASP A 39 -0.62 8.98 -13.01
N VAL A 40 0.01 9.40 -11.91
CA VAL A 40 -0.19 10.75 -11.35
C VAL A 40 0.49 11.81 -12.21
N LEU A 41 1.78 11.64 -12.52
CA LEU A 41 2.54 12.62 -13.30
C LEU A 41 1.95 12.79 -14.71
N PRO A 42 1.60 11.72 -15.46
CA PRO A 42 0.95 11.89 -16.76
C PRO A 42 -0.45 12.52 -16.66
N GLY A 43 -1.19 12.25 -15.58
CA GLY A 43 -2.47 12.89 -15.30
C GLY A 43 -2.34 14.40 -15.10
N VAL A 44 -1.29 14.84 -14.40
CA VAL A 44 -0.96 16.26 -14.22
C VAL A 44 -0.53 16.89 -15.53
N GLU A 45 0.39 16.26 -16.26
CA GLU A 45 0.92 16.77 -17.54
C GLU A 45 -0.17 16.90 -18.62
N SER A 46 -1.15 15.99 -18.61
CA SER A 46 -2.30 16.04 -19.52
C SER A 46 -3.39 17.03 -19.09
N GLY A 47 -3.28 17.63 -17.90
CA GLY A 47 -4.30 18.49 -17.31
C GLY A 47 -5.56 17.74 -16.86
N ALA A 48 -5.52 16.41 -16.80
CA ALA A 48 -6.59 15.59 -16.26
C ALA A 48 -6.65 15.64 -14.72
N LEU A 49 -5.52 15.97 -14.08
CA LEU A 49 -5.37 16.17 -12.64
C LEU A 49 -4.87 17.58 -12.36
N GLU A 50 -5.47 18.24 -11.39
CA GLU A 50 -4.99 19.53 -10.89
C GLU A 50 -3.74 19.32 -10.02
N PRO A 51 -2.60 19.98 -10.32
CA PRO A 51 -1.34 19.79 -9.59
C PRO A 51 -1.47 20.04 -8.09
N ASP A 52 -2.18 21.08 -7.69
CA ASP A 52 -2.26 21.48 -6.27
C ASP A 52 -3.08 20.46 -5.47
N ASP A 53 -4.22 20.01 -6.00
CA ASP A 53 -5.08 19.04 -5.33
C ASP A 53 -4.42 17.66 -5.24
N ILE A 54 -3.73 17.22 -6.31
CA ILE A 54 -3.14 15.88 -6.33
C ILE A 54 -1.92 15.76 -5.41
N VAL A 55 -1.18 16.86 -5.18
CA VAL A 55 -0.08 16.90 -4.23
C VAL A 55 -0.55 16.60 -2.81
N ASP A 56 -1.67 17.21 -2.39
CA ASP A 56 -2.27 16.95 -1.07
C ASP A 56 -2.72 15.48 -0.93
N VAL A 57 -3.31 14.92 -1.99
CA VAL A 57 -3.72 13.51 -2.02
C VAL A 57 -2.52 12.58 -1.90
N VAL A 58 -1.46 12.82 -2.68
CA VAL A 58 -0.22 12.04 -2.63
C VAL A 58 0.42 12.12 -1.24
N ALA A 59 0.47 13.31 -0.64
CA ALA A 59 1.02 13.50 0.70
C ALA A 59 0.25 12.71 1.77
N VAL A 60 -1.08 12.75 1.74
CA VAL A 60 -1.94 11.99 2.66
C VAL A 60 -1.73 10.49 2.47
N LEU A 61 -1.72 10.01 1.23
CA LEU A 61 -1.55 8.59 0.93
C LEU A 61 -0.17 8.07 1.33
N ARG A 62 0.89 8.89 1.17
CA ARG A 62 2.24 8.57 1.64
C ARG A 62 2.31 8.50 3.17
N GLY A 63 1.62 9.39 3.87
CA GLY A 63 1.46 9.32 5.32
C GLY A 63 0.74 8.05 5.78
N CYS A 64 -0.31 7.64 5.06
CA CYS A 64 -1.01 6.38 5.31
C CYS A 64 -0.10 5.16 5.08
N GLU A 65 0.70 5.14 4.01
CA GLU A 65 1.64 4.06 3.76
C GLU A 65 2.62 3.86 4.93
N ALA A 66 3.12 4.95 5.52
CA ALA A 66 3.98 4.91 6.71
C ALA A 66 3.29 4.33 7.96
N LEU A 67 1.95 4.42 8.05
CA LEU A 67 1.17 3.85 9.15
C LEU A 67 0.89 2.35 8.98
N TYR A 68 0.73 1.89 7.74
CA TYR A 68 0.39 0.49 7.43
C TYR A 68 1.60 -0.41 7.14
N ALA A 69 2.73 0.19 6.76
CA ALA A 69 4.01 -0.51 6.57
C ALA A 69 4.78 -0.77 7.88
N ARG A 70 4.12 -0.61 9.04
CA ARG A 70 4.70 -0.84 10.38
C ARG A 70 4.42 -2.24 10.93
#